data_AF-A0AAU3Q9I8-F1
#
_entry.id   AF-A0AAU3Q9I8-F1
#
_cell.length_a   1.000
_cell.length_b   1.000
_cell.length_c   1.000
_cell.angle_alpha   90.00
_cell.angle_beta   90.00
_cell.angle_gamma   90.00
#
_symmetry.space_group_name_H-M   'P 1'
#
loop_
_entity.id
_entity.type
_entity.pdbx_description
1 polymer ?
#
loop_
_entity_poly.entity_id
_entity_poly.type
_entity_poly.pdbx_seq_one_letter_code
_entity_poly.pdbx_strand_id
1 'polypeptide(L)'
;MNTPGDPEGTTTLSHLVTVTPEPQKALELRELPCDDCGQPRLLGLETGTVSCGTSWCSAAGILAPLWRLLDSAGIDHNPAGLRRPNHQLMPIPWITPVTGDPAGALQPHWRMIHRGRLAVAQQQWGCQHCGLPADPADAVVFVDQDGHCSTSAPLHPGCATVSAARCSYLAKTGAVPVLIARGQERRSGEIAPEIGLIQDWWLPSNLY
;
A
#
# COMPACT_ATOMS: atom_id res chain seq x y z
N MET A 1 32.97 -52.63 47.28
CA MET A 1 32.23 -51.61 48.06
C MET A 1 31.84 -50.51 47.11
N ASN A 2 30.55 -50.17 47.14
CA ASN A 2 29.86 -49.24 46.24
C ASN A 2 30.29 -47.78 46.47
N THR A 3 30.41 -47.02 45.39
CA THR A 3 29.70 -45.73 45.23
C THR A 3 29.61 -45.33 43.75
N PRO A 4 28.41 -45.14 43.19
CA PRO A 4 28.20 -44.46 41.92
C PRO A 4 28.12 -42.94 42.15
N GLY A 5 28.80 -42.16 41.31
CA GLY A 5 28.67 -40.71 41.25
C GLY A 5 27.61 -40.31 40.22
N ASP A 6 26.60 -39.57 40.67
CA ASP A 6 25.57 -38.96 39.84
C ASP A 6 26.16 -37.91 38.88
N PRO A 7 25.68 -37.81 37.63
CA PRO A 7 25.93 -36.65 36.79
C PRO A 7 24.90 -35.55 37.10
N GLU A 8 25.38 -34.41 37.59
CA GLU A 8 24.61 -33.17 37.76
C GLU A 8 24.11 -32.67 36.38
N GLY A 9 22.83 -32.91 36.11
CA GLY A 9 22.12 -32.28 35.00
C GLY A 9 21.91 -30.79 35.28
N THR A 10 22.68 -29.94 34.60
CA THR A 10 22.45 -28.49 34.62
C THR A 10 21.27 -28.17 33.71
N THR A 11 20.10 -27.95 34.30
CA THR A 11 18.90 -27.46 33.61
C THR A 11 19.08 -25.99 33.25
N THR A 12 19.44 -25.70 32.01
CA THR A 12 19.47 -24.34 31.47
C THR A 12 18.03 -23.84 31.32
N LEU A 13 17.56 -23.05 32.28
CA LEU A 13 16.30 -22.31 32.19
C LEU A 13 16.40 -21.30 31.04
N SER A 14 15.83 -21.64 29.89
CA SER A 14 15.59 -20.71 28.79
C SER A 14 14.73 -19.56 29.28
N HIS A 15 15.32 -18.39 29.46
CA HIS A 15 14.61 -17.13 29.64
C HIS A 15 13.71 -16.89 28.42
N LEU A 16 12.42 -17.17 28.57
CA LEU A 16 11.37 -16.67 27.68
C LEU A 16 11.36 -15.15 27.80
N VAL A 17 12.02 -14.48 26.86
CA VAL A 17 11.89 -13.03 26.66
C VAL A 17 10.48 -12.80 26.15
N THR A 18 9.57 -12.44 27.05
CA THR A 18 8.26 -11.91 26.69
C THR A 18 8.49 -10.54 26.07
N VAL A 19 8.67 -10.49 24.75
CA VAL A 19 8.64 -9.23 24.01
C VAL A 19 7.19 -8.75 24.06
N THR A 20 6.89 -7.80 24.95
CA THR A 20 5.62 -7.09 24.91
C THR A 20 5.65 -6.22 23.66
N PRO A 21 4.86 -6.51 22.60
CA PRO A 21 4.87 -5.67 21.41
C PRO A 21 4.45 -4.26 21.82
N GLU A 22 5.24 -3.27 21.42
CA GLU A 22 4.89 -1.87 21.55
C GLU A 22 3.50 -1.66 20.93
N PRO A 23 2.56 -0.95 21.58
CA PRO A 23 1.21 -0.80 21.07
C PRO A 23 1.27 -0.19 19.66
N GLN A 24 0.93 -1.00 18.67
CA GLN A 24 0.89 -0.55 17.28
C GLN A 24 -0.02 0.68 17.21
N LYS A 25 0.47 1.78 16.62
CA LYS A 25 -0.33 2.98 16.39
C LYS A 25 -1.52 2.60 15.51
N ALA A 26 -2.70 2.55 16.12
CA ALA A 26 -3.95 2.25 15.46
C ALA A 26 -4.79 3.52 15.32
N LEU A 27 -5.48 3.65 14.18
CA LEU A 27 -6.44 4.72 13.93
C LEU A 27 -7.86 4.16 13.93
N GLU A 28 -8.78 4.80 14.65
CA GLU A 28 -10.21 4.46 14.59
C GLU A 28 -10.84 4.94 13.27
N LEU A 29 -11.47 4.02 12.54
CA LEU A 29 -12.20 4.28 11.30
C LEU A 29 -13.70 4.29 11.57
N ARG A 30 -14.28 5.48 11.72
CA ARG A 30 -15.72 5.64 12.03
C ARG A 30 -16.63 5.54 10.81
N GLU A 31 -16.14 5.91 9.64
CA GLU A 31 -16.86 5.78 8.37
C GLU A 31 -16.89 4.34 7.83
N LEU A 32 -16.10 3.44 8.42
CA LEU A 32 -16.03 2.02 8.09
C LEU A 32 -16.38 1.18 9.32
N PRO A 33 -17.66 1.19 9.76
CA PRO A 33 -18.08 0.37 10.89
C PRO A 33 -17.92 -1.13 10.58
N CYS A 34 -17.85 -1.94 11.63
CA CYS A 34 -17.87 -3.39 11.53
C CYS A 34 -19.26 -3.86 11.13
N ASP A 35 -19.35 -4.73 10.11
CA ASP A 35 -20.64 -5.21 9.58
C ASP A 35 -21.40 -6.06 10.61
N ASP A 36 -20.66 -6.72 11.51
CA ASP A 36 -21.22 -7.62 12.53
C ASP A 36 -21.75 -6.90 13.77
N CYS A 37 -21.07 -5.84 14.23
CA CYS A 37 -21.37 -5.20 15.52
C CYS A 37 -21.60 -3.68 15.46
N GLY A 38 -21.45 -3.07 14.29
CA GLY A 38 -21.60 -1.62 14.08
C GLY A 38 -20.49 -0.75 14.69
N GLN A 39 -19.57 -1.31 15.49
CA GLN A 39 -18.51 -0.55 16.13
C GLN A 39 -17.43 -0.11 15.13
N PRO A 40 -16.71 1.00 15.38
CA PRO A 40 -15.59 1.43 14.55
C PRO A 40 -14.53 0.33 14.40
N ARG A 41 -13.93 0.26 13.20
CA ARG A 41 -12.78 -0.61 12.97
C ARG A 41 -11.47 0.10 13.31
N LEU A 42 -10.42 -0.65 13.58
CA LEU A 42 -9.07 -0.14 13.84
C LEU A 42 -8.17 -0.40 12.64
N LEU A 43 -7.51 0.65 12.15
CA LEU A 43 -6.48 0.58 11.11
C LEU A 43 -5.09 0.53 11.74
N GLY A 44 -4.34 -0.55 11.47
CA GLY A 44 -2.91 -0.59 11.76
C GLY A 44 -2.15 0.28 10.75
N LEU A 45 -1.58 1.40 11.19
CA LEU A 45 -0.94 2.36 10.29
C LEU A 45 0.32 1.83 9.58
N GLU A 46 0.98 0.84 10.19
CA GLU A 46 2.17 0.21 9.60
C GLU A 46 1.82 -0.95 8.66
N THR A 47 0.74 -1.68 8.95
CA THR A 47 0.33 -2.86 8.18
C THR A 47 -0.66 -2.54 7.07
N GLY A 48 -1.39 -1.42 7.18
CA GLY A 48 -2.52 -1.09 6.31
C GLY A 48 -3.70 -2.05 6.43
N THR A 49 -3.71 -2.87 7.47
CA THR A 49 -4.79 -3.81 7.76
C THR A 49 -5.79 -3.21 8.74
N VAL A 50 -7.06 -3.51 8.51
CA VAL A 50 -8.19 -3.08 9.31
C VAL A 50 -8.83 -4.30 9.97
N SER A 51 -9.25 -4.16 11.22
CA SER A 51 -9.99 -5.19 11.96
C SER A 51 -11.01 -4.58 12.91
N CYS A 52 -11.99 -5.36 13.38
CA CYS A 52 -12.87 -4.90 14.45
C CYS A 52 -12.08 -4.80 15.77
N GLY A 53 -12.11 -3.64 16.42
CA GLY A 53 -11.44 -3.41 17.71
C GLY A 53 -12.19 -3.98 18.91
N THR A 54 -13.41 -4.47 18.69
CA THR A 54 -14.30 -4.96 19.74
C THR A 54 -14.06 -6.44 19.99
N SER A 55 -13.45 -6.78 21.13
CA SER A 55 -13.01 -8.16 21.44
C SER A 55 -14.10 -9.23 21.46
N TRP A 56 -15.36 -8.86 21.67
CA TRP A 56 -16.50 -9.80 21.67
C TRP A 56 -17.15 -9.99 20.29
N CYS A 57 -16.75 -9.22 19.28
CA CYS A 57 -17.31 -9.31 17.94
C CYS A 57 -16.78 -10.56 17.20
N SER A 58 -17.61 -11.23 16.40
CA SER A 58 -17.19 -12.35 15.54
C SER A 58 -16.12 -11.98 14.53
N ALA A 59 -16.09 -10.72 14.08
CA ALA A 59 -15.06 -10.19 13.20
C ALA A 59 -13.80 -9.68 13.94
N ALA A 60 -13.71 -9.82 15.26
CA ALA A 60 -12.51 -9.44 16.01
C ALA A 60 -11.29 -10.23 15.50
N GLY A 61 -10.20 -9.51 15.21
CA GLY A 61 -8.96 -10.12 14.70
C GLY A 61 -9.00 -10.59 13.24
N ILE A 62 -10.14 -10.51 12.54
CA ILE A 62 -10.18 -10.74 11.09
C ILE A 62 -9.58 -9.52 10.39
N LEU A 63 -8.44 -9.73 9.72
CA LEU A 63 -7.71 -8.67 9.04
C LEU A 63 -8.17 -8.53 7.59
N ALA A 64 -8.51 -7.32 7.17
CA ALA A 64 -8.75 -6.96 5.78
C ALA A 64 -7.88 -5.76 5.38
N PRO A 65 -7.35 -5.67 4.15
CA PRO A 65 -6.64 -4.48 3.73
C PRO A 65 -7.61 -3.30 3.61
N LEU A 66 -7.20 -2.09 4.03
CA LEU A 66 -8.04 -0.89 4.04
C LEU A 66 -8.76 -0.65 2.71
N TRP A 67 -8.02 -0.75 1.59
CA TRP A 67 -8.56 -0.46 0.27
C TRP A 67 -9.76 -1.35 -0.10
N ARG A 68 -9.75 -2.61 0.33
CA ARG A 68 -10.84 -3.55 0.03
C ARG A 68 -12.10 -3.19 0.81
N LEU A 69 -11.96 -2.66 2.01
CA LEU A 69 -13.09 -2.17 2.80
C LEU A 69 -13.69 -0.90 2.21
N LEU A 70 -12.84 0.03 1.72
CA LEU A 70 -13.31 1.21 1.01
C LEU A 70 -14.12 0.82 -0.24
N ASP A 71 -13.59 -0.10 -1.05
CA ASP A 71 -14.30 -0.61 -2.24
C ASP A 71 -15.63 -1.28 -1.88
N SER A 72 -15.63 -2.15 -0.87
CA SER A 72 -16.83 -2.88 -0.43
C SER A 72 -17.91 -1.96 0.13
N ALA A 73 -17.50 -0.86 0.78
CA ALA A 73 -18.40 0.18 1.30
C ALA A 73 -18.85 1.19 0.22
N GLY A 74 -18.26 1.15 -0.98
CA GLY A 74 -18.52 2.15 -2.03
C GLY A 74 -18.01 3.56 -1.69
N ILE A 75 -17.00 3.67 -0.82
CA ILE A 75 -16.44 4.95 -0.39
C ILE A 75 -15.26 5.32 -1.29
N ASP A 76 -15.37 6.43 -2.02
CA ASP A 76 -14.29 6.96 -2.85
C ASP A 76 -14.06 8.46 -2.59
N HIS A 77 -13.20 8.73 -1.61
CA HIS A 77 -12.73 10.09 -1.30
C HIS A 77 -11.65 10.60 -2.27
N ASN A 78 -11.21 9.77 -3.21
CA ASN A 78 -10.08 10.06 -4.10
C ASN A 78 -10.34 9.59 -5.54
N PRO A 79 -11.44 10.00 -6.18
CA PRO A 79 -11.88 9.47 -7.48
C PRO A 79 -10.94 9.85 -8.62
N ALA A 80 -10.94 9.09 -9.72
CA ALA A 80 -10.13 9.37 -10.91
C ALA A 80 -10.44 10.75 -11.54
N GLY A 81 -9.45 11.37 -12.20
CA GLY A 81 -9.61 12.63 -12.95
C GLY A 81 -9.10 13.89 -12.26
N LEU A 82 -9.49 15.06 -12.79
CA LEU A 82 -9.15 16.39 -12.27
C LEU A 82 -10.44 17.15 -11.87
N ARG A 83 -10.44 17.98 -10.81
CA ARG A 83 -9.33 18.23 -9.86
C ARG A 83 -9.28 17.14 -8.80
N ARG A 84 -8.06 16.65 -8.50
CA ARG A 84 -7.82 15.71 -7.40
C ARG A 84 -8.12 16.37 -6.05
N PRO A 85 -8.52 15.60 -5.02
CA PRO A 85 -8.41 16.10 -3.66
C PRO A 85 -6.94 16.41 -3.35
N ASN A 86 -6.76 17.51 -2.63
CA ASN A 86 -5.45 17.93 -2.16
C ASN A 86 -5.38 17.76 -0.65
N HIS A 87 -4.22 17.36 -0.17
CA HIS A 87 -3.88 17.41 1.25
C HIS A 87 -2.63 18.26 1.41
N GLN A 88 -2.72 19.33 2.20
CA GLN A 88 -1.61 20.30 2.38
C GLN A 88 -1.06 20.84 1.04
N LEU A 89 -1.97 21.23 0.14
CA LEU A 89 -1.66 21.74 -1.21
C LEU A 89 -0.97 20.72 -2.14
N MET A 90 -0.89 19.45 -1.76
CA MET A 90 -0.37 18.38 -2.59
C MET A 90 -1.51 17.52 -3.15
N PRO A 91 -1.57 17.28 -4.47
CA PRO A 91 -2.54 16.37 -5.05
C PRO A 91 -2.28 14.96 -4.53
N ILE A 92 -3.34 14.30 -4.09
CA ILE A 92 -3.26 12.92 -3.61
C ILE A 92 -3.26 11.97 -4.83
N PRO A 93 -2.21 11.14 -5.03
CA PRO A 93 -2.19 10.14 -6.09
C PRO A 93 -3.40 9.21 -5.99
N TRP A 94 -3.99 8.84 -7.13
CA TRP A 94 -5.19 8.03 -7.21
C TRP A 94 -5.10 6.67 -6.53
N ILE A 95 -3.91 6.07 -6.55
CA ILE A 95 -3.62 4.82 -5.85
C ILE A 95 -3.46 4.98 -4.33
N THR A 96 -3.60 6.17 -3.76
CA THR A 96 -3.54 6.39 -2.31
C THR A 96 -4.92 6.17 -1.69
N PRO A 97 -5.09 5.23 -0.74
CA PRO A 97 -6.32 5.14 0.04
C PRO A 97 -6.52 6.43 0.86
N VAL A 98 -7.75 6.95 0.86
CA VAL A 98 -8.12 8.14 1.61
C VAL A 98 -9.34 7.81 2.45
N THR A 99 -9.28 8.13 3.73
CA THR A 99 -10.43 8.03 4.65
C THR A 99 -10.89 9.43 5.04
N GLY A 100 -12.15 9.57 5.43
CA GLY A 100 -12.67 10.75 6.11
C GLY A 100 -12.42 10.69 7.61
N ASP A 101 -12.20 11.83 8.24
CA ASP A 101 -12.23 11.96 9.70
C ASP A 101 -13.58 12.49 10.21
N PRO A 102 -13.85 12.41 11.52
CA PRO A 102 -15.13 12.88 12.07
C PRO A 102 -15.38 14.38 11.90
N ALA A 103 -14.33 15.18 11.65
CA ALA A 103 -14.43 16.61 11.37
C ALA A 103 -14.64 16.90 9.87
N GLY A 104 -14.71 15.87 9.03
CA GLY A 104 -14.89 15.96 7.59
C GLY A 104 -13.60 16.21 6.80
N ALA A 105 -12.43 16.14 7.44
CA ALA A 105 -11.16 16.29 6.75
C ALA A 105 -10.72 14.97 6.10
N LEU A 106 -10.09 15.09 4.93
CA LEU A 106 -9.52 13.94 4.22
C LEU A 106 -8.19 13.52 4.85
N GLN A 107 -8.04 12.22 5.10
CA GLN A 107 -6.84 11.59 5.63
C GLN A 107 -6.25 10.62 4.59
N PRO A 108 -5.29 11.08 3.76
CA PRO A 108 -4.54 10.19 2.87
C PRO A 108 -3.57 9.30 3.63
N HIS A 109 -3.61 8.00 3.35
CA HIS A 109 -2.71 7.01 3.92
C HIS A 109 -1.49 6.81 3.03
N TRP A 110 -0.56 7.77 3.03
CA TRP A 110 0.60 7.84 2.12
C TRP A 110 1.52 6.61 2.10
N ARG A 111 1.53 5.81 3.18
CA ARG A 111 2.33 4.58 3.29
C ARG A 111 1.60 3.36 2.72
N MET A 112 0.36 3.52 2.30
CA MET A 112 -0.51 2.45 1.82
C MET A 112 -0.79 2.65 0.33
N ILE A 113 -0.98 1.52 -0.36
CA ILE A 113 -1.35 1.50 -1.77
C ILE A 113 -2.71 0.83 -1.88
N HIS A 114 -3.60 1.49 -2.62
CA HIS A 114 -4.86 0.93 -3.05
C HIS A 114 -4.61 -0.10 -4.14
N ARG A 115 -4.36 -1.36 -3.74
CA ARG A 115 -3.90 -2.40 -4.68
C ARG A 115 -4.90 -2.72 -5.78
N GLY A 116 -6.22 -2.66 -5.51
CA GLY A 116 -7.24 -2.78 -6.57
C GLY A 116 -7.07 -1.74 -7.69
N ARG A 117 -6.89 -0.47 -7.33
CA ARG A 117 -6.64 0.63 -8.29
C ARG A 117 -5.31 0.46 -9.03
N LEU A 118 -4.25 0.08 -8.33
CA LEU A 118 -2.96 -0.18 -8.98
C LEU A 118 -3.06 -1.33 -9.99
N ALA A 119 -3.74 -2.42 -9.64
CA ALA A 119 -4.00 -3.53 -10.55
C ALA A 119 -4.80 -3.06 -11.79
N VAL A 120 -5.82 -2.23 -11.60
CA VAL A 120 -6.57 -1.61 -12.71
C VAL A 120 -5.67 -0.74 -13.58
N ALA A 121 -4.81 0.10 -12.98
CA ALA A 121 -3.84 0.91 -13.70
C ALA A 121 -2.90 0.05 -14.58
N GLN A 122 -2.40 -1.06 -14.04
CA GLN A 122 -1.51 -1.98 -14.76
C GLN A 122 -2.19 -2.67 -15.95
N GLN A 123 -3.44 -3.13 -15.75
CA GLN A 123 -4.20 -3.84 -16.78
C GLN A 123 -4.61 -2.90 -17.91
N GLN A 124 -5.10 -1.71 -17.55
CA GLN A 124 -5.75 -0.78 -18.47
C GLN A 124 -4.79 0.29 -18.99
N TRP A 125 -3.51 0.24 -18.62
CA TRP A 125 -2.54 1.29 -18.94
C TRP A 125 -2.97 2.66 -18.39
N GLY A 126 -3.50 2.67 -17.16
CA GLY A 126 -3.97 3.87 -16.47
C GLY A 126 -2.85 4.57 -15.70
N CYS A 127 -2.89 5.90 -15.67
CA CYS A 127 -1.98 6.72 -14.89
C CYS A 127 -2.21 6.50 -13.39
N GLN A 128 -1.22 5.98 -12.65
CA GLN A 128 -1.37 5.73 -11.21
C GLN A 128 -1.61 7.01 -10.37
N HIS A 129 -1.23 8.18 -10.89
CA HIS A 129 -1.36 9.44 -10.17
C HIS A 129 -2.76 10.04 -10.31
N CYS A 130 -3.34 10.06 -11.51
CA CYS A 130 -4.66 10.69 -11.74
C CYS A 130 -5.79 9.68 -11.98
N GLY A 131 -5.49 8.41 -12.23
CA GLY A 131 -6.45 7.34 -12.51
C GLY A 131 -7.03 7.35 -13.93
N LEU A 132 -6.63 8.29 -14.79
CA LEU A 132 -7.09 8.35 -16.19
C LEU A 132 -6.17 7.51 -17.11
N PRO A 133 -6.66 7.07 -18.28
CA PRO A 133 -5.83 6.36 -19.26
C PRO A 133 -4.55 7.14 -19.61
N ALA A 134 -3.40 6.46 -19.61
CA ALA A 134 -2.15 7.00 -20.13
C ALA A 134 -2.07 6.82 -21.65
N ASP A 135 -1.30 7.68 -22.31
CA ASP A 135 -0.99 7.50 -23.73
C ASP A 135 -0.15 6.21 -23.89
N PRO A 136 -0.55 5.24 -24.72
CA PRO A 136 0.25 4.05 -24.98
C PRO A 136 1.61 4.31 -25.63
N ALA A 137 1.85 5.49 -26.21
CA ALA A 137 3.12 5.83 -26.85
C ALA A 137 4.04 6.70 -25.97
N ASP A 138 3.50 7.37 -24.95
CA ASP A 138 4.18 8.43 -24.22
C ASP A 138 3.83 8.42 -22.72
N ALA A 139 4.15 7.30 -22.07
CA ALA A 139 4.02 7.14 -20.62
C ALA A 139 5.37 7.31 -19.93
N VAL A 140 5.37 7.73 -18.67
CA VAL A 140 6.56 7.79 -17.83
C VAL A 140 6.48 6.74 -16.74
N VAL A 141 7.61 6.06 -16.50
CA VAL A 141 7.85 5.26 -15.30
C VAL A 141 9.13 5.76 -14.61
N PHE A 142 9.25 5.56 -13.30
CA PHE A 142 10.51 5.82 -12.59
C PHE A 142 11.24 4.50 -12.39
N VAL A 143 12.50 4.45 -12.83
CA VAL A 143 13.31 3.23 -12.86
C VAL A 143 14.52 3.40 -11.96
N ASP A 144 14.78 2.42 -11.10
CA ASP A 144 15.98 2.40 -10.27
C ASP A 144 17.21 1.84 -11.01
N GLN A 145 18.35 1.82 -10.33
CA GLN A 145 19.62 1.36 -10.89
C GLN A 145 19.61 -0.11 -11.38
N ASP A 146 18.69 -0.92 -10.88
CA ASP A 146 18.57 -2.35 -11.19
C ASP A 146 17.51 -2.59 -12.29
N GLY A 147 16.89 -1.52 -12.80
CA GLY A 147 15.88 -1.57 -13.84
C GLY A 147 14.47 -1.81 -13.34
N HIS A 148 14.24 -1.83 -12.02
CA HIS A 148 12.91 -1.94 -11.48
C HIS A 148 12.16 -0.64 -11.65
N CYS A 149 10.94 -0.72 -12.14
CA CYS A 149 10.03 0.40 -12.15
C CYS A 149 9.49 0.61 -10.73
N SER A 150 10.09 1.56 -9.99
CA SER A 150 9.58 2.07 -8.70
C SER A 150 8.12 2.51 -8.80
N THR A 151 7.69 2.93 -9.99
CA THR A 151 6.28 3.08 -10.33
C THR A 151 5.78 1.79 -10.97
N SER A 152 4.97 1.03 -10.24
CA SER A 152 4.39 -0.22 -10.75
C SER A 152 3.28 -0.01 -11.80
N ALA A 153 3.09 1.19 -12.33
CA ALA A 153 2.09 1.54 -13.35
C ALA A 153 2.51 2.86 -14.05
N PRO A 154 2.00 3.14 -15.27
CA PRO A 154 2.43 4.31 -16.02
C PRO A 154 1.98 5.60 -15.36
N LEU A 155 2.63 6.70 -15.74
CA LEU A 155 2.26 8.07 -15.41
C LEU A 155 2.14 8.88 -16.70
N HIS A 156 1.23 9.85 -16.73
CA HIS A 156 1.36 10.94 -17.71
C HIS A 156 2.64 11.73 -17.43
N PRO A 157 3.33 12.28 -18.46
CA PRO A 157 4.51 13.12 -18.25
C PRO A 157 4.30 14.24 -17.22
N GLY A 158 3.18 14.95 -17.29
CA GLY A 158 2.83 15.99 -16.30
C GLY A 158 2.61 15.45 -14.88
N CYS A 159 2.00 14.27 -14.75
CA CYS A 159 1.82 13.61 -13.45
C CYS A 159 3.14 13.11 -12.87
N ALA A 160 4.07 12.66 -13.73
CA ALA A 160 5.41 12.27 -13.32
C ALA A 160 6.21 13.45 -12.78
N THR A 161 6.16 14.61 -13.43
CA THR A 161 6.78 15.84 -12.92
C THR A 161 6.27 16.21 -11.53
N VAL A 162 4.95 16.18 -11.32
CA VAL A 162 4.35 16.45 -10.01
C VAL A 162 4.80 15.42 -8.97
N SER A 163 4.84 14.14 -9.35
CA SER A 163 5.25 13.05 -8.45
C SER A 163 6.72 13.16 -8.06
N ALA A 164 7.62 13.42 -9.01
CA ALA A 164 9.06 13.61 -8.75
C ALA A 164 9.32 14.77 -7.78
N ALA A 165 8.58 15.88 -7.93
CA ALA A 165 8.77 17.06 -7.09
C ALA A 165 8.35 16.86 -5.63
N ARG A 166 7.52 15.86 -5.32
CA ARG A 166 6.88 15.70 -4.01
C ARG A 166 7.13 14.36 -3.34
N CYS A 167 7.46 13.32 -4.09
CA CYS A 167 7.67 11.98 -3.57
C CYS A 167 9.07 11.85 -2.97
N SER A 168 9.16 11.86 -1.64
CA SER A 168 10.43 11.67 -0.94
C SER A 168 11.07 10.30 -1.21
N TYR A 169 10.29 9.28 -1.58
CA TYR A 169 10.82 7.98 -1.96
C TYR A 169 11.64 8.07 -3.26
N LEU A 170 11.08 8.69 -4.31
CA LEU A 170 11.78 8.88 -5.59
C LEU A 170 13.06 9.70 -5.41
N ALA A 171 13.03 10.73 -4.57
CA ALA A 171 14.20 11.53 -4.25
C ALA A 171 15.31 10.72 -3.53
N LYS A 172 14.94 9.72 -2.72
CA LYS A 172 15.88 8.90 -1.95
C LYS A 172 16.48 7.75 -2.76
N THR A 173 15.70 7.12 -3.63
CA THR A 173 16.15 5.95 -4.39
C THR A 173 17.02 6.30 -5.59
N GLY A 174 17.03 7.58 -6.01
CA GLY A 174 17.71 7.98 -7.24
C GLY A 174 17.04 7.45 -8.51
N ALA A 175 15.78 7.00 -8.41
CA ALA A 175 15.04 6.50 -9.56
C ALA A 175 14.86 7.60 -10.62
N VAL A 176 15.13 7.28 -11.87
CA VAL A 176 15.10 8.23 -12.99
C VAL A 176 13.79 8.10 -13.77
N PRO A 177 13.19 9.20 -14.24
CA PRO A 177 12.03 9.13 -15.12
C PRO A 177 12.44 8.65 -16.51
N VAL A 178 11.75 7.62 -17.02
CA VAL A 178 11.98 7.04 -18.34
C VAL A 178 10.69 7.09 -19.13
N LEU A 179 10.78 7.59 -20.37
CA LEU A 179 9.69 7.60 -21.32
C LEU A 179 9.55 6.22 -21.96
N ILE A 180 8.36 5.64 -21.92
CA ILE A 180 8.08 4.33 -22.48
C ILE A 180 6.77 4.29 -23.27
N ALA A 181 6.77 3.48 -24.31
CA ALA A 181 5.58 2.97 -24.96
C ALA A 181 5.13 1.66 -24.29
N ARG A 182 3.83 1.36 -24.39
CA ARG A 182 3.25 0.11 -23.91
C ARG A 182 3.91 -1.10 -24.58
N GLY A 183 4.31 -2.07 -23.76
CA GLY A 183 5.00 -3.28 -24.19
C GLY A 183 6.52 -3.19 -24.17
N GLN A 184 7.10 -2.03 -23.85
CA GLN A 184 8.53 -1.91 -23.57
C GLN A 184 8.89 -2.39 -22.17
N GLU A 185 7.92 -2.38 -21.26
CA GLU A 185 8.05 -2.94 -19.92
C GLU A 185 7.98 -4.47 -19.92
N ARG A 186 8.83 -5.10 -19.12
CA ARG A 186 8.70 -6.49 -18.71
C ARG A 186 7.87 -6.55 -17.45
N ARG A 187 7.02 -7.59 -17.35
CA ARG A 187 6.09 -7.78 -16.23
C ARG A 187 6.31 -9.15 -15.63
N SER A 188 6.31 -9.23 -14.30
CA SER A 188 6.37 -10.49 -13.54
C SER A 188 5.21 -10.58 -12.56
N GLY A 189 4.65 -11.77 -12.41
CA GLY A 189 3.52 -12.05 -11.53
C GLY A 189 2.15 -11.99 -12.22
N GLU A 190 1.12 -12.35 -11.45
CA GLU A 190 -0.29 -12.33 -11.86
C GLU A 190 -0.96 -11.03 -11.40
N ILE A 191 -2.00 -10.60 -12.12
CA ILE A 191 -2.87 -9.50 -11.67
C ILE A 191 -4.24 -10.06 -11.31
N ALA A 192 -4.66 -9.80 -10.08
CA ALA A 192 -6.00 -10.11 -9.58
C ALA A 192 -6.46 -8.96 -8.66
N PRO A 193 -7.16 -7.94 -9.22
CA PRO A 193 -7.55 -6.74 -8.47
C PRO A 193 -8.35 -7.05 -7.20
N GLU A 194 -9.21 -8.06 -7.23
CA GLU A 194 -10.12 -8.49 -6.16
C GLU A 194 -9.40 -8.99 -4.90
N ILE A 195 -8.17 -9.45 -5.05
CA ILE A 195 -7.29 -9.87 -3.94
C ILE A 195 -6.01 -9.02 -3.84
N GLY A 196 -5.90 -7.97 -4.66
CA GLY A 196 -4.78 -7.04 -4.65
C GLY A 196 -3.46 -7.63 -5.12
N LEU A 197 -3.49 -8.63 -6.01
CA LEU A 197 -2.29 -9.06 -6.72
C LEU A 197 -1.98 -8.07 -7.85
N ILE A 198 -0.72 -7.64 -7.89
CA ILE A 198 -0.16 -6.68 -8.84
C ILE A 198 1.07 -7.28 -9.48
N GLN A 199 1.50 -6.72 -10.60
CA GLN A 199 2.74 -7.09 -11.28
C GLN A 199 3.93 -6.25 -10.85
N ASP A 200 5.10 -6.86 -10.85
CA ASP A 200 6.37 -6.13 -10.82
C ASP A 200 6.77 -5.75 -12.23
N TRP A 201 7.21 -4.51 -12.41
CA TRP A 201 7.54 -3.93 -13.72
C TRP A 201 9.03 -3.63 -13.78
N TRP A 202 9.62 -3.90 -14.94
CA TRP A 202 11.05 -3.75 -15.17
C TRP A 202 11.31 -3.24 -16.58
N LEU A 203 12.35 -2.43 -16.75
CA LEU A 203 12.82 -2.04 -18.08
C LEU A 203 14.12 -2.79 -18.44
N PRO A 204 14.27 -3.18 -19.72
CA PRO A 204 15.57 -3.56 -20.27
C PRO A 204 16.62 -2.46 -20.08
N SER A 205 17.86 -2.83 -19.76
CA SER A 205 18.98 -1.91 -19.47
C SER A 205 19.40 -0.99 -20.63
N ASN A 206 18.88 -1.21 -21.84
CA ASN A 206 19.13 -0.34 -22.98
C ASN A 206 18.14 0.82 -23.11
N LEU A 207 17.22 0.98 -22.14
CA LEU A 207 16.19 2.02 -22.14
C LEU A 207 16.41 3.13 -21.09
N TYR A 208 17.40 3.01 -20.20
CA TYR A 208 17.63 3.96 -19.11
C TYR A 208 19.10 4.10 -18.73
#